data_AF-A0A958M8W7-F1
#
_entry.id   AF-A0A958M8W7-F1
#
_cell.length_a   1.000
_cell.length_b   1.000
_cell.length_c   1.000
_cell.angle_alpha   90.00
_cell.angle_beta   90.00
_cell.angle_gamma   90.00
#
_symmetry.space_group_name_H-M   'P 1'
#
loop_
_entity.id
_entity.type
_entity.pdbx_description
1 polymer ?
#
loop_
_entity_poly.entity_id
_entity_poly.type
_entity_poly.pdbx_seq_one_letter_code
_entity_poly.pdbx_strand_id
1 'polypeptide(L)' 'MKKVVQLSLLMLLNFSFTTDEPSIPWNEAYKLSWKDFRGAPDTSSDIAAITASGITYELAAAITGAKVDVDCKVSA' A
#
# COMPACT_ATOMS: atom_id res chain seq x y z
N MET A 1 -5.23 48.54 -1.43
CA MET A 1 -5.28 47.70 -0.20
C MET A 1 -6.29 46.57 -0.29
N LYS A 2 -7.60 46.83 -0.52
CA LYS A 2 -8.63 45.77 -0.59
C LYS A 2 -8.29 44.62 -1.57
N LYS A 3 -7.82 44.95 -2.77
CA LYS A 3 -7.40 43.95 -3.79
C LYS A 3 -6.19 43.11 -3.38
N VAL A 4 -5.25 43.69 -2.62
CA VAL A 4 -4.05 42.98 -2.14
C VAL A 4 -4.42 42.00 -1.03
N VAL A 5 -5.29 42.44 -0.11
CA VAL A 5 -5.85 41.57 0.94
C VAL A 5 -6.65 40.42 0.32
N GLN A 6 -7.43 40.70 -0.71
CA GLN A 6 -8.25 39.70 -1.41
C GLN A 6 -7.39 38.72 -2.21
N LEU A 7 -6.28 39.18 -2.80
CA LEU A 7 -5.30 38.32 -3.48
C LEU A 7 -4.53 37.45 -2.49
N SER A 8 -4.14 37.99 -1.32
CA SER A 8 -3.51 37.21 -0.25
C SER A 8 -4.46 36.15 0.33
N LEU A 9 -5.75 36.46 0.42
CA LEU A 9 -6.76 35.53 0.89
C LEU A 9 -7.00 34.39 -0.11
N LEU A 10 -6.98 34.67 -1.42
CA LEU A 10 -7.05 33.65 -2.47
C LEU A 10 -5.83 32.72 -2.47
N MET A 11 -4.64 33.25 -2.18
CA MET A 11 -3.40 32.47 -2.18
C MET A 11 -3.34 31.48 -1.00
N LEU A 12 -3.91 31.84 0.15
CA LEU A 12 -4.00 30.97 1.33
C LEU A 12 -4.97 29.78 1.14
N LEU A 13 -5.95 29.89 0.23
CA LEU A 13 -6.93 28.83 -0.07
C LEU A 13 -6.38 27.71 -0.95
N ASN A 14 -5.16 27.84 -1.49
CA ASN A 14 -4.51 26.82 -2.34
C ASN A 14 -3.59 25.86 -1.57
N PHE A 15 -3.64 25.85 -0.23
CA PHE A 15 -3.03 24.78 0.55
C PHE A 15 -3.85 23.49 0.37
N SER A 16 -3.56 22.78 -0.72
CA SER A 16 -4.05 21.43 -0.93
C SER A 16 -3.47 20.54 0.15
N PHE A 17 -4.32 19.99 1.01
CA PHE A 17 -3.97 18.86 1.85
C PHE A 17 -3.73 17.67 0.91
N THR A 18 -2.49 17.17 0.85
CA THR A 18 -2.28 15.82 0.32
C THR A 18 -2.98 14.87 1.28
N THR A 19 -3.98 14.15 0.80
CA THR A 19 -4.48 13.00 1.54
C THR A 19 -3.40 11.95 1.43
N ASP A 20 -2.50 11.90 2.40
CA ASP A 20 -1.70 10.70 2.59
C ASP A 20 -2.69 9.54 2.63
N GLU A 21 -2.54 8.58 1.72
CA GLU A 21 -3.29 7.35 1.83
C GLU A 21 -3.15 6.85 3.26
N PRO A 22 -4.23 6.31 3.86
CA PRO A 22 -4.18 5.90 5.24
C PRO A 22 -3.05 4.88 5.43
N SER A 23 -1.98 5.32 6.08
CA SER A 23 -0.73 4.59 6.23
C SER A 23 -0.50 4.26 7.70
N ILE A 24 0.18 3.15 7.94
CA ILE A 24 0.61 2.72 9.27
C ILE A 24 2.11 2.98 9.35
N PRO A 25 2.58 3.85 10.25
CA PRO A 25 4.02 4.04 10.47
C PRO A 25 4.69 2.72 10.85
N TRP A 26 5.87 2.46 10.29
CA TRP A 26 6.60 1.24 10.58
C TRP A 26 6.97 1.15 12.06
N ASN A 27 6.72 -0.02 12.68
CA ASN A 27 7.06 -0.30 14.07
C ASN A 27 7.38 -1.80 14.20
N GLU A 28 8.59 -2.13 14.66
CA GLU A 28 9.06 -3.52 14.83
C GLU A 28 8.20 -4.36 15.79
N ALA A 29 7.56 -3.73 16.77
CA ALA A 29 6.69 -4.40 17.73
C ALA A 29 5.26 -4.60 17.21
N TYR A 30 4.87 -3.92 16.14
CA TYR A 30 3.52 -3.97 15.58
C TYR A 30 3.46 -4.94 14.40
N LYS A 31 2.89 -6.13 14.65
CA LYS A 31 2.64 -7.12 13.59
C LYS A 31 1.28 -6.84 12.94
N LEU A 32 1.30 -6.61 11.63
CA LEU A 32 0.08 -6.45 10.84
C LEU A 32 -0.77 -7.73 10.88
N SER A 33 -2.08 -7.54 10.88
CA SER A 33 -3.11 -8.57 10.87
C SER A 33 -4.16 -8.26 9.80
N TRP A 34 -5.01 -9.22 9.45
CA TRP A 34 -6.12 -8.99 8.51
C TRP A 34 -7.03 -7.83 8.89
N LYS A 35 -7.15 -7.50 10.18
CA LYS A 35 -7.96 -6.37 10.67
C LYS A 35 -7.40 -5.01 10.26
N ASP A 36 -6.12 -4.94 9.93
CA ASP A 36 -5.44 -3.71 9.48
C ASP A 36 -5.72 -3.41 8.00
N PHE A 37 -6.18 -4.41 7.25
CA PHE A 37 -6.54 -4.28 5.84
C PHE A 37 -8.06 -4.07 5.71
N ARG A 38 -8.45 -3.04 4.95
CA ARG A 38 -9.87 -2.69 4.75
C ARG A 38 -10.51 -3.32 3.52
N GLY A 39 -9.73 -4.05 2.72
CA GLY A 39 -10.23 -4.80 1.57
C GLY A 39 -10.92 -6.10 1.98
N ALA A 40 -12.00 -6.47 1.30
CA ALA A 40 -12.54 -7.81 1.43
C ALA A 40 -11.51 -8.82 0.88
N PRO A 41 -11.25 -9.95 1.56
CA PRO A 41 -10.36 -10.96 1.03
C PRO A 41 -10.96 -11.52 -0.26
N ASP A 42 -10.15 -11.53 -1.32
CA ASP A 42 -10.51 -12.21 -2.55
C ASP A 42 -10.27 -13.71 -2.36
N THR A 43 -11.33 -14.46 -2.11
CA THR A 43 -11.25 -15.92 -1.91
C THR A 43 -11.03 -16.69 -3.22
N SER A 44 -11.04 -16.01 -4.37
CA SER A 44 -10.79 -16.61 -5.68
C SER A 44 -9.33 -16.49 -6.13
N SER A 45 -8.52 -15.74 -5.39
CA SER A 45 -7.12 -15.47 -5.69
C SER A 45 -6.20 -16.10 -4.65
N ASP A 46 -5.15 -16.77 -5.13
CA ASP A 46 -4.07 -17.29 -4.27
C ASP A 46 -3.06 -16.19 -3.89
N ILE A 47 -3.28 -14.94 -4.33
CA ILE A 47 -2.36 -13.82 -4.12
C ILE A 47 -2.59 -13.20 -2.74
N ALA A 48 -1.56 -13.25 -1.89
CA ALA A 48 -1.61 -12.68 -0.54
C ALA A 48 -1.54 -11.14 -0.50
N ALA A 49 -0.92 -10.49 -1.50
CA ALA A 49 -0.79 -9.04 -1.59
C ALA A 49 -0.50 -8.55 -3.02
N ILE A 50 -1.01 -7.36 -3.37
CA ILE A 50 -0.71 -6.65 -4.63
C ILE A 50 0.07 -5.38 -4.28
N THR A 51 1.16 -5.11 -4.99
CA THR A 51 1.99 -3.93 -4.75
C THR A 51 1.55 -2.75 -5.62
N ALA A 52 1.75 -1.52 -5.11
CA ALA A 52 1.34 -0.29 -5.80
C ALA A 52 2.04 -0.06 -7.15
N SER A 53 3.10 -0.81 -7.49
CA SER A 53 3.72 -0.76 -8.81
C SER A 53 2.88 -1.43 -9.91
N GLY A 54 1.76 -2.05 -9.56
CA GLY A 54 0.95 -2.86 -10.48
C GLY A 54 1.59 -4.22 -10.79
N ILE A 55 2.64 -4.60 -10.07
CA ILE A 55 3.34 -5.88 -10.25
C ILE A 55 2.84 -6.86 -9.19
N THR A 56 2.48 -8.05 -9.65
CA THR A 56 2.06 -9.17 -8.81
C THR A 56 3.18 -10.20 -8.75
N TYR A 57 3.46 -10.69 -7.54
CA TYR A 57 4.41 -11.78 -7.29
C TYR A 57 3.68 -12.95 -6.65
N GLU A 58 3.73 -14.11 -7.29
CA GLU A 58 3.28 -15.39 -6.77
C GLU A 58 4.53 -16.16 -6.32
N LEU A 59 4.62 -16.52 -5.03
CA LEU A 59 5.74 -17.27 -4.47
C LEU A 59 5.23 -18.51 -3.73
N ALA A 60 5.69 -19.68 -4.14
CA ALA A 60 5.47 -20.94 -3.45
C ALA A 60 6.81 -21.59 -3.10
N ALA A 61 6.94 -22.12 -1.89
CA ALA A 61 8.14 -22.83 -1.46
C ALA A 61 7.77 -24.12 -0.74
N ALA A 62 8.47 -25.21 -1.09
CA ALA A 62 8.30 -26.51 -0.48
C ALA A 62 9.66 -27.09 -0.06
N ILE A 63 9.69 -27.79 1.09
CA ILE A 63 10.90 -28.44 1.59
C ILE A 63 10.74 -29.94 1.45
N THR A 64 11.65 -30.59 0.73
CA THR A 64 11.70 -32.06 0.60
C THR A 64 13.08 -32.57 1.02
N GLY A 65 13.16 -33.09 2.25
CA GLY A 65 14.43 -33.50 2.85
C GLY A 65 15.36 -32.31 3.05
N ALA A 66 16.52 -32.33 2.38
CA ALA A 66 17.51 -31.24 2.39
C ALA A 66 17.39 -30.29 1.18
N LYS A 67 16.34 -30.42 0.36
CA LYS A 67 16.09 -29.56 -0.80
C LYS A 67 14.97 -28.57 -0.51
N VAL A 68 15.15 -27.35 -1.01
CA VAL A 68 14.11 -26.32 -1.05
C VAL A 68 13.74 -26.14 -2.52
N ASP A 69 12.48 -26.39 -2.83
CA ASP A 69 11.87 -26.10 -4.12
C ASP A 69 11.17 -24.75 -4.01
N VAL A 70 11.40 -23.86 -4.97
CA VAL A 70 10.88 -22.50 -4.97
C VAL A 70 10.32 -22.20 -6.36
N ASP A 71 9.03 -21.94 -6.42
CA ASP A 71 8.34 -21.45 -7.60
C ASP A 71 8.03 -19.96 -7.42
N CYS A 72 8.39 -19.16 -8.42
CA CYS A 72 8.25 -17.71 -8.41
C CYS A 72 7.75 -17.24 -9.78
N LYS A 73 6.62 -16.54 -9.79
CA LYS A 73 6.02 -15.98 -11.00
C LYS A 73 5.71 -14.51 -10.81
N VAL A 74 6.04 -13.73 -11.84
CA VAL A 74 5.88 -12.27 -11.87
C VAL A 74 4.98 -11.90 -13.02
N SER A 75 3.96 -11.08 -12.75
CA SER A 75 3.02 -10.56 -13.75
C SER A 75 2.78 -9.06 -13.53
N ALA A 76 2.36 -8.38 -14.60
CA ALA A 76 2.02 -6.96 -14.63
C ALA A 76 0.69 -6.75 -15.37
#